data_AF-A0A7S4NBG4-F1
#
_entry.id   AF-A0A7S4NBG4-F1
#
_cell.length_a   1.000
_cell.length_b   1.000
_cell.length_c   1.000
_cell.angle_alpha   90.00
_cell.angle_beta   90.00
_cell.angle_gamma   90.00
#
_symmetry.space_group_name_H-M   'P 1'
#
loop_
_entity.id
_entity.type
_entity.pdbx_description
1 polymer ?
#
loop_
_entity_poly.entity_id
_entity_poly.type
_entity_poly.pdbx_seq_one_letter_code
_entity_poly.pdbx_strand_id
1 'polypeptide(L)'
;SSSSSSSSSFVFEENYMWQTEFEIENKDLELKIRVGGNEIVGVVLYIERYGFFEGGGVANDYRVDPSTLLSILSGVVFEETLRVVEEKKKIEQKQEQCFLENLKSQFEFLPFQDPEKSQMEKEWFEQNIQLQQKKIDDLKHQTKQTLQKLTKKI
;
A
#
# COMPACT_ATOMS: atom_id res chain seq x y z
N SER A 1 37.23 -39.59 -30.51
CA SER A 1 37.04 -38.91 -29.21
C SER A 1 36.31 -37.61 -29.45
N SER A 2 34.98 -37.65 -29.43
CA SER A 2 34.09 -36.51 -29.61
C SER A 2 33.52 -36.14 -28.24
N SER A 3 34.14 -35.14 -27.60
CA SER A 3 33.66 -34.54 -26.36
C SER A 3 32.53 -33.57 -26.69
N SER A 4 31.29 -34.04 -26.58
CA SER A 4 30.09 -33.20 -26.57
C SER A 4 30.04 -32.42 -25.26
N SER A 5 30.45 -31.15 -25.30
CA SER A 5 30.22 -30.18 -24.24
C SER A 5 28.73 -29.84 -24.20
N SER A 6 28.00 -30.54 -23.34
CA SER A 6 26.61 -30.21 -23.01
C SER A 6 26.61 -28.92 -22.19
N SER A 7 26.49 -27.78 -22.87
CA SER A 7 26.16 -26.51 -22.25
C SER A 7 24.80 -26.64 -21.59
N SER A 8 24.77 -26.78 -20.26
CA SER A 8 23.54 -26.70 -19.48
C SER A 8 23.06 -25.24 -19.53
N SER A 9 22.17 -24.94 -20.48
CA SER A 9 21.37 -23.72 -20.41
C SER A 9 20.52 -23.79 -19.16
N PHE A 10 20.87 -23.00 -18.14
CA PHE A 10 19.98 -22.69 -17.04
C PHE A 10 18.82 -21.88 -17.61
N VAL A 11 17.74 -22.56 -17.95
CA VAL A 11 16.44 -21.92 -18.15
C VAL A 11 15.89 -21.68 -16.75
N PHE A 12 16.04 -20.48 -16.23
CA PHE A 12 15.24 -20.04 -15.10
C PHE A 12 13.81 -19.87 -15.62
N GLU A 13 12.97 -20.88 -15.44
CA GLU A 13 11.52 -20.70 -15.51
C GLU A 13 11.14 -19.80 -14.33
N GLU A 14 11.18 -18.49 -14.53
CA GLU A 14 10.67 -17.48 -13.59
C GLU A 14 9.13 -17.56 -13.56
N ASN A 15 8.61 -18.60 -12.92
CA ASN A 15 7.23 -18.61 -12.45
C ASN A 15 7.18 -19.14 -11.02
N TYR A 16 8.09 -18.65 -10.18
CA TYR A 16 7.90 -18.70 -8.74
C TYR A 16 6.80 -17.70 -8.41
N MET A 17 5.55 -18.17 -8.46
CA MET A 17 4.45 -17.41 -7.93
C MET A 17 4.79 -17.04 -6.48
N TRP A 18 4.92 -15.74 -6.22
CA TRP A 18 5.06 -15.17 -4.89
C TRP A 18 3.71 -15.33 -4.15
N GLN A 19 3.38 -16.56 -3.79
CA GLN A 19 2.08 -16.91 -3.20
C GLN A 19 2.03 -16.59 -1.71
N THR A 20 3.13 -16.10 -1.13
CA THR A 20 3.21 -15.76 0.29
C THR A 20 3.57 -14.29 0.45
N GLU A 21 2.77 -13.59 1.24
CA GLU A 21 3.02 -12.20 1.62
C GLU A 21 3.65 -12.16 3.02
N PHE A 22 4.71 -11.37 3.16
CA PHE A 22 5.38 -11.11 4.42
C PHE A 22 5.28 -9.62 4.76
N GLU A 23 5.24 -9.30 6.07
CA GLU A 23 5.30 -7.93 6.55
C GLU A 23 6.52 -7.78 7.47
N ILE A 24 7.35 -6.76 7.20
CA ILE A 24 8.43 -6.35 8.10
C ILE A 24 7.98 -5.06 8.75
N GLU A 25 7.91 -5.06 10.09
CA GLU A 25 7.40 -3.95 10.89
C GLU A 25 8.43 -3.50 11.92
N ASN A 26 8.55 -2.19 12.10
CA ASN A 26 9.12 -1.59 13.31
C ASN A 26 7.98 -0.92 14.11
N LYS A 27 7.59 -1.56 15.21
CA LYS A 27 6.47 -1.12 16.07
C LYS A 27 6.71 0.22 16.74
N ASP A 28 7.97 0.52 17.09
CA ASP A 28 8.32 1.78 17.74
C ASP A 28 8.15 2.97 16.78
N LEU A 29 8.45 2.75 15.49
CA LEU A 29 8.29 3.75 14.44
C LEU A 29 6.92 3.70 13.76
N GLU A 30 6.11 2.66 13.99
CA GLU A 30 4.87 2.39 13.25
C GLU A 30 5.09 2.36 11.72
N LEU A 31 6.26 1.88 11.31
CA LEU A 31 6.61 1.69 9.90
C LEU A 31 6.52 0.23 9.53
N LYS A 32 5.98 -0.03 8.34
CA LYS A 32 5.87 -1.38 7.81
C LYS A 32 6.00 -1.41 6.30
N ILE A 33 6.56 -2.50 5.80
CA ILE A 33 6.66 -2.80 4.37
C ILE A 33 6.12 -4.20 4.11
N ARG A 34 5.47 -4.35 2.95
CA ARG A 34 5.06 -5.67 2.45
C ARG A 34 6.10 -6.19 1.48
N VAL A 35 6.32 -7.50 1.54
CA VAL A 35 7.33 -8.19 0.77
C VAL A 35 6.70 -9.46 0.20
N GLY A 36 6.84 -9.68 -1.10
CA GLY A 36 6.46 -10.95 -1.72
C GLY A 36 7.48 -12.04 -1.36
N GLY A 37 7.02 -13.28 -1.26
CA GLY A 37 7.89 -14.39 -0.88
C GLY A 37 7.29 -15.77 -1.21
N ASN A 38 8.14 -16.79 -1.04
CA ASN A 38 7.74 -18.18 -0.84
C ASN A 38 8.84 -18.87 0.00
N GLU A 39 8.65 -20.14 0.34
CA GLU A 39 9.58 -20.91 1.19
C GLU A 39 11.00 -21.06 0.60
N ILE A 40 11.17 -20.88 -0.71
CA ILE A 40 12.42 -21.12 -1.45
C ILE A 40 13.21 -19.82 -1.62
N VAL A 41 12.54 -18.75 -2.02
CA VAL A 41 13.15 -17.46 -2.33
C VAL A 41 13.22 -16.59 -1.07
N GLY A 42 12.20 -16.62 -0.21
CA GLY A 42 12.18 -15.87 1.03
C GLY A 42 12.28 -14.34 0.87
N VAL A 43 12.23 -13.64 1.99
CA VAL A 43 12.13 -12.18 2.07
C VAL A 43 13.39 -11.47 1.51
N VAL A 44 14.58 -12.02 1.77
CA VAL A 44 15.85 -11.36 1.41
C VAL A 44 16.07 -11.34 -0.10
N LEU A 45 15.88 -12.48 -0.78
CA LEU A 45 16.06 -12.55 -2.23
C LEU A 45 14.99 -11.73 -2.98
N TYR A 46 13.77 -11.61 -2.44
CA TYR A 46 12.78 -10.69 -3.00
C TYR A 46 13.28 -9.25 -2.98
N ILE A 47 13.75 -8.77 -1.82
CA ILE A 47 14.22 -7.39 -1.67
C ILE A 47 15.39 -7.13 -2.64
N GLU A 48 16.35 -8.05 -2.69
CA GLU A 48 17.53 -7.94 -3.55
C GLU A 48 17.17 -7.87 -5.05
N ARG A 49 16.27 -8.73 -5.51
CA ARG A 49 16.03 -8.93 -6.95
C ARG A 49 14.89 -8.10 -7.52
N TYR A 50 13.87 -7.81 -6.73
CA TYR A 50 12.61 -7.24 -7.25
C TYR A 50 12.14 -6.04 -6.42
N GLY A 51 12.25 -6.10 -5.09
CA GLY A 51 11.68 -5.07 -4.20
C GLY A 51 12.09 -3.64 -4.53
N PHE A 52 13.34 -3.39 -4.88
CA PHE A 52 13.81 -2.03 -5.25
C PHE A 52 13.44 -1.59 -6.67
N PHE A 53 13.17 -2.55 -7.57
CA PHE A 53 13.01 -2.32 -9.01
C PHE A 53 11.54 -2.37 -9.47
N GLU A 54 10.63 -2.76 -8.57
CA GLU A 54 9.20 -2.69 -8.78
C GLU A 54 8.77 -1.27 -9.23
N GLY A 55 8.04 -1.21 -10.34
CA GLY A 55 7.50 0.04 -10.91
C GLY A 55 6.36 0.61 -10.07
N GLY A 56 5.75 1.72 -10.51
CA GLY A 56 4.55 2.27 -9.86
C GLY A 56 4.80 3.19 -8.65
N GLY A 57 6.07 3.47 -8.31
CA GLY A 57 6.42 4.46 -7.30
C GLY A 57 5.89 4.09 -5.90
N VAL A 58 5.50 5.10 -5.11
CA VAL A 58 4.99 4.90 -3.74
C VAL A 58 3.61 4.22 -3.71
N ALA A 59 2.90 4.19 -4.83
CA ALA A 59 1.59 3.54 -4.94
C ALA A 59 1.69 2.00 -5.00
N ASN A 60 2.86 1.45 -5.32
CA ASN A 60 3.06 0.01 -5.36
C ASN A 60 3.43 -0.51 -3.97
N ASP A 61 2.53 -1.26 -3.34
CA ASP A 61 2.74 -1.83 -2.00
C ASP A 61 3.88 -2.86 -1.93
N TYR A 62 4.28 -3.41 -3.06
CA TYR A 62 5.35 -4.40 -3.20
C TYR A 62 6.71 -3.77 -3.50
N ARG A 63 6.74 -2.47 -3.81
CA ARG A 63 7.98 -1.71 -3.94
C ARG A 63 8.53 -1.40 -2.57
N VAL A 64 9.75 -1.86 -2.33
CA VAL A 64 10.50 -1.63 -1.11
C VAL A 64 11.29 -0.34 -1.28
N ASP A 65 10.88 0.71 -0.58
CA ASP A 65 11.67 1.94 -0.53
C ASP A 65 12.91 1.75 0.37
N PRO A 66 14.13 2.03 -0.12
CA PRO A 66 15.36 1.81 0.65
C PRO A 66 15.41 2.61 1.96
N SER A 67 14.95 3.85 1.97
CA SER A 67 15.01 4.70 3.16
C SER A 67 14.05 4.20 4.25
N THR A 68 12.86 3.77 3.84
CA THR A 68 11.87 3.13 4.71
C THR A 68 12.37 1.80 5.27
N LEU A 69 12.96 0.93 4.44
CA LEU A 69 13.55 -0.33 4.89
C LEU A 69 14.67 -0.07 5.90
N LEU A 70 15.59 0.86 5.59
CA LEU A 70 16.68 1.20 6.49
C LEU A 70 16.16 1.77 7.82
N SER A 71 15.12 2.60 7.81
CA SER A 71 14.49 3.10 9.03
C SER A 71 13.86 2.00 9.86
N ILE A 72 13.17 1.04 9.23
CA ILE A 72 12.60 -0.12 9.92
C ILE A 72 13.70 -0.93 10.61
N LEU A 73 14.78 -1.23 9.90
CA LEU A 73 15.86 -2.09 10.41
C LEU A 73 16.76 -1.40 11.45
N SER A 74 17.03 -0.10 11.28
CA SER A 74 17.95 0.64 12.14
C SER A 74 17.26 1.37 13.30
N GLY A 75 15.95 1.61 13.20
CA GLY A 75 15.22 2.47 14.13
C GLY A 75 15.49 3.97 13.95
N VAL A 76 16.28 4.37 12.94
CA VAL A 76 16.62 5.78 12.65
C VAL A 76 15.74 6.30 11.53
N VAL A 77 15.15 7.49 11.71
CA VAL A 77 14.30 8.12 10.68
C VAL A 77 15.15 9.07 9.83
N PHE A 78 15.01 8.98 8.51
CA PHE A 78 15.64 9.89 7.55
C PHE A 78 14.61 10.86 6.96
N GLU A 79 15.05 11.99 6.43
CA GLU A 79 14.16 12.93 5.72
C GLU A 79 13.46 12.26 4.53
N GLU A 80 14.17 11.43 3.78
CA GLU A 80 13.62 10.64 2.68
C GLU A 80 12.49 9.72 3.16
N THR A 81 12.64 9.09 4.32
CA THR A 81 11.59 8.24 4.92
C THR A 81 10.33 9.05 5.18
N LEU A 82 10.44 10.28 5.69
CA LEU A 82 9.29 11.16 5.90
C LEU A 82 8.58 11.48 4.58
N ARG A 83 9.33 11.80 3.51
CA ARG A 83 8.76 12.12 2.20
C ARG A 83 7.97 10.96 1.64
N VAL A 84 8.52 9.75 1.72
CA VAL A 84 7.86 8.53 1.22
C VAL A 84 6.59 8.23 2.02
N VAL A 85 6.64 8.32 3.34
CA VAL A 85 5.46 8.11 4.21
C VAL A 85 4.38 9.17 3.92
N GLU A 86 4.77 10.44 3.77
CA GLU A 86 3.85 11.52 3.43
C GLU A 86 3.17 11.29 2.07
N GLU A 87 3.95 10.90 1.06
CA GLU A 87 3.43 10.60 -0.28
C GLU A 87 2.47 9.41 -0.26
N LYS A 88 2.80 8.32 0.47
CA LYS A 88 1.93 7.16 0.61
C LYS A 88 0.59 7.54 1.23
N LYS A 89 0.62 8.38 2.27
CA LYS A 89 -0.58 8.88 2.93
C LYS A 89 -1.40 9.82 2.05
N LYS A 90 -0.76 10.63 1.19
CA LYS A 90 -1.48 11.45 0.20
C LYS A 90 -2.20 10.59 -0.84
N ILE A 91 -1.58 9.51 -1.30
CA ILE A 91 -2.19 8.57 -2.25
C ILE A 91 -3.42 7.89 -1.61
N GLU A 92 -3.29 7.38 -0.38
CA GLU A 92 -4.37 6.76 0.39
C GLU A 92 -5.54 7.74 0.56
N GLN A 93 -5.26 8.97 0.99
CA GLN A 93 -6.28 10.02 1.13
C GLN A 93 -6.99 10.34 -0.19
N LYS A 94 -6.25 10.38 -1.30
CA LYS A 94 -6.81 10.66 -2.62
C LYS A 94 -7.74 9.53 -3.09
N GLN A 95 -7.39 8.28 -2.84
CA GLN A 95 -8.23 7.13 -3.18
C GLN A 95 -9.57 7.17 -2.43
N GLU A 96 -9.53 7.44 -1.12
CA GLU A 96 -10.75 7.56 -0.29
C GLU A 96 -11.61 8.76 -0.71
N GLN A 97 -10.98 9.88 -1.07
CA GLN A 97 -11.70 11.04 -1.63
C GLN A 97 -12.39 10.71 -2.95
N CYS A 98 -11.72 10.03 -3.88
CA CYS A 98 -12.33 9.58 -5.12
C CYS A 98 -13.51 8.63 -4.87
N PHE A 99 -13.40 7.73 -3.88
CA PHE A 99 -14.49 6.84 -3.50
C PHE A 99 -15.70 7.61 -2.96
N LEU A 100 -15.48 8.61 -2.11
CA LEU A 100 -16.54 9.47 -1.60
C LEU A 100 -17.24 10.26 -2.72
N GLU A 101 -16.49 10.83 -3.66
CA GLU A 101 -17.07 11.56 -4.79
C GLU A 101 -17.91 10.62 -5.67
N ASN A 102 -17.43 9.40 -5.93
CA ASN A 102 -18.22 8.38 -6.64
C ASN A 102 -19.54 8.06 -5.92
N LEU A 103 -19.53 7.94 -4.58
CA LEU A 103 -20.75 7.71 -3.80
C LEU A 103 -21.73 8.88 -3.90
N LYS A 104 -21.24 10.12 -3.81
CA LYS A 104 -22.08 11.31 -3.95
C LYS A 104 -22.71 11.41 -5.35
N SER A 105 -21.93 11.15 -6.39
CA SER A 105 -22.45 11.11 -7.76
C SER A 105 -23.52 10.04 -7.92
N GLN A 106 -23.29 8.83 -7.41
CA GLN A 106 -24.31 7.77 -7.47
C GLN A 106 -25.61 8.19 -6.79
N PHE A 107 -25.53 8.83 -5.61
CA PHE A 107 -26.69 9.35 -4.89
C PHE A 107 -27.46 10.41 -5.69
N GLU A 108 -26.75 11.33 -6.36
CA GLU A 108 -27.36 12.39 -7.18
C GLU A 108 -28.16 11.85 -8.37
N PHE A 109 -27.72 10.73 -8.95
CA PHE A 109 -28.34 10.11 -10.14
C PHE A 109 -29.36 9.00 -9.83
N LEU A 110 -29.78 8.82 -8.58
CA LEU A 110 -30.75 7.78 -8.23
C LEU A 110 -32.14 8.05 -8.84
N PRO A 111 -32.69 7.12 -9.66
CA PRO A 111 -34.05 7.24 -10.17
C PRO A 111 -35.06 6.83 -9.09
N PHE A 112 -35.64 7.80 -8.40
CA PHE A 112 -36.66 7.56 -7.38
C PHE A 112 -38.03 7.26 -8.02
N GLN A 113 -38.39 5.99 -8.15
CA GLN A 113 -39.68 5.56 -8.72
C GLN A 113 -40.72 5.15 -7.65
N ASP A 114 -40.28 4.74 -6.46
CA ASP A 114 -41.14 4.29 -5.34
C ASP A 114 -40.81 5.10 -4.06
N PRO A 115 -41.74 5.87 -3.47
CA PRO A 115 -41.46 6.80 -2.37
C PRO A 115 -40.85 6.17 -1.12
N GLU A 116 -41.34 5.01 -0.67
CA GLU A 116 -40.87 4.38 0.58
C GLU A 116 -39.50 3.72 0.40
N LYS A 117 -39.33 3.01 -0.73
CA LYS A 117 -38.04 2.43 -1.10
C LYS A 117 -36.98 3.51 -1.36
N SER A 118 -37.40 4.61 -1.98
CA SER A 118 -36.55 5.79 -2.22
C SER A 118 -36.08 6.44 -0.92
N GLN A 119 -36.88 6.43 0.14
CA GLN A 119 -36.51 7.04 1.40
C GLN A 119 -35.46 6.19 2.15
N MET A 120 -35.67 4.87 2.24
CA MET A 120 -34.66 3.98 2.84
C MET A 120 -33.33 3.99 2.07
N GLU A 121 -33.37 3.99 0.74
CA GLU A 121 -32.17 4.09 -0.09
C GLU A 121 -31.44 5.42 0.14
N LYS A 122 -32.17 6.54 0.26
CA LYS A 122 -31.57 7.84 0.58
C LYS A 122 -30.87 7.84 1.91
N GLU A 123 -31.53 7.37 2.96
CA GLU A 123 -30.94 7.29 4.31
C GLU A 123 -29.69 6.41 4.34
N TRP A 124 -29.71 5.28 3.62
CA TRP A 124 -28.55 4.40 3.49
C TRP A 124 -27.37 5.10 2.79
N PHE A 125 -27.60 5.82 1.68
CA PHE A 125 -26.55 6.56 0.99
C PHE A 125 -26.00 7.70 1.86
N GLU A 126 -26.86 8.46 2.54
CA GLU A 126 -26.44 9.54 3.44
C GLU A 126 -25.56 9.01 4.58
N GLN A 127 -25.95 7.89 5.21
CA GLN A 127 -25.15 7.25 6.24
C GLN A 127 -23.78 6.80 5.71
N ASN A 128 -23.72 6.21 4.52
CA ASN A 128 -22.46 5.78 3.93
C ASN A 128 -21.56 6.96 3.55
N ILE A 129 -22.11 8.04 2.99
CA ILE A 129 -21.37 9.27 2.72
C ILE A 129 -20.77 9.83 4.00
N GLN A 130 -21.54 9.90 5.10
CA GLN A 130 -21.05 10.35 6.40
C GLN A 130 -19.96 9.43 6.96
N LEU A 131 -20.14 8.11 6.87
CA LEU A 131 -19.15 7.13 7.32
C LEU A 131 -17.82 7.28 6.56
N GLN A 132 -17.87 7.43 5.24
CA GLN A 132 -16.69 7.61 4.41
C GLN A 132 -16.01 8.97 4.66
N GLN A 133 -16.79 10.04 4.85
CA GLN A 133 -16.24 11.35 5.23
C GLN A 133 -15.48 11.26 6.56
N LYS A 134 -16.08 10.62 7.57
CA LYS A 134 -15.43 10.38 8.87
C LYS A 134 -14.12 9.59 8.71
N LYS A 135 -14.12 8.53 7.90
CA LYS A 135 -12.92 7.73 7.60
C LYS A 135 -11.80 8.59 7.01
N ILE A 136 -12.11 9.50 6.09
CA ILE A 136 -11.13 10.43 5.51
C ILE A 136 -10.55 11.37 6.57
N ASP A 137 -11.39 11.89 7.46
CA ASP A 137 -10.95 12.83 8.50
C ASP A 137 -10.10 12.13 9.57
N ASP A 138 -10.48 10.92 9.97
CA ASP A 138 -9.68 10.05 10.84
C ASP A 138 -8.30 9.73 10.19
N LEU A 139 -8.28 9.42 8.89
CA LEU A 139 -7.05 9.16 8.15
C LEU A 139 -6.13 10.40 8.13
N LYS A 140 -6.68 11.59 7.88
CA LYS A 140 -5.90 12.85 7.94
C LYS A 140 -5.31 13.09 9.33
N HIS A 141 -6.10 12.81 10.37
CA HIS A 141 -5.66 12.95 11.75
C HIS A 141 -4.50 11.99 12.05
N GLN A 142 -4.65 10.71 11.68
CA GLN A 142 -3.61 9.69 11.84
C GLN A 142 -2.33 10.06 11.08
N THR A 143 -2.43 10.47 9.81
CA THR A 143 -1.27 10.93 9.02
C THR A 143 -0.50 12.02 9.75
N LYS A 144 -1.20 13.02 10.29
CA LYS A 144 -0.57 14.11 11.03
C LYS A 144 0.16 13.61 12.28
N GLN A 145 -0.46 12.70 13.04
CA GLN A 145 0.16 12.11 14.24
C GLN A 145 1.40 11.29 13.89
N THR A 146 1.33 10.41 12.88
CA THR A 146 2.45 9.57 12.44
C THR A 146 3.62 10.43 11.98
N LEU A 147 3.39 11.43 11.13
CA LEU A 147 4.46 12.32 10.67
C LEU A 147 5.09 13.09 11.83
N GLN A 148 4.28 13.64 12.75
CA GLN A 148 4.79 14.30 13.95
C GLN A 148 5.64 13.37 14.84
N LYS A 149 5.26 12.09 14.95
CA LYS A 149 6.02 11.09 15.71
C LYS A 149 7.37 10.82 15.04
N LEU A 150 7.37 10.61 13.73
CA LEU A 150 8.58 10.31 12.95
C LEU A 150 9.53 11.51 12.88
N THR A 151 9.02 12.74 12.74
CA THR A 151 9.86 13.95 12.74
C THR A 151 10.62 14.15 14.05
N LYS A 152 10.08 13.69 15.18
CA LYS A 152 10.79 13.73 16.49
C LYS A 152 11.93 12.71 16.60
N LYS A 153 12.07 11.81 15.62
CA LYS A 153 13.06 10.73 15.56
C LYS A 153 14.18 11.00 14.55
N ILE A 154 14.14 12.16 13.89
CA ILE A 154 15.27 12.75 13.15
C ILE A 154 16.16 13.46 14.17
#